data_AF-A0A0R2LLA7-F1
#
_entry.id   AF-A0A0R2LLA7-F1
#
_cell.length_a   1.000
_cell.length_b   1.000
_cell.length_c   1.000
_cell.angle_alpha   90.00
_cell.angle_beta   90.00
_cell.angle_gamma   90.00
#
_symmetry.space_group_name_H-M   'P 1'
#
loop_
_entity.id
_entity.type
_entity.pdbx_description
1 polymer ?
#
loop_
_entity_poly.entity_id
_entity_poly.type
_entity_poly.pdbx_seq_one_letter_code
_entity_poly.pdbx_strand_id
1 'polypeptide(L)'
;MRTNDLVSLYVCFVETNGGKSRSVLIRRVSEQTVEVFKITSQYEKKSAYIKQQYYPIQDWQSAGLKKPSWVDLGNIYRFPKAGLNFKEIGHLSKLDQNKISVKLRKQK
;
A
#
# COMPACT_ATOMS: atom_id res chain seq x y z
N MET A 1 -5.39 -8.59 -9.34
CA MET A 1 -5.32 -7.37 -8.50
C MET A 1 -6.33 -6.34 -8.96
N ARG A 2 -7.06 -5.79 -8.01
CA ARG A 2 -8.10 -4.76 -8.14
C ARG A 2 -7.92 -3.70 -7.06
N THR A 3 -8.61 -2.57 -7.20
CA THR A 3 -8.62 -1.52 -6.16
C THR A 3 -8.99 -2.11 -4.79
N ASN A 4 -8.29 -1.64 -3.76
CA ASN A 4 -8.36 -2.06 -2.35
C ASN A 4 -7.73 -3.42 -2.01
N ASP A 5 -7.13 -4.12 -2.97
CA ASP A 5 -6.29 -5.29 -2.66
C ASP A 5 -4.99 -4.87 -1.96
N LEU A 6 -4.54 -5.70 -1.03
CA LEU A 6 -3.20 -5.68 -0.48
C LEU A 6 -2.37 -6.74 -1.22
N VAL A 7 -1.23 -6.33 -1.75
CA VAL A 7 -0.32 -7.23 -2.45
C VAL A 7 1.12 -6.99 -2.01
N SER A 8 1.96 -8.00 -2.15
CA SER A 8 3.41 -7.90 -2.03
C SER A 8 4.01 -7.79 -3.42
N LEU A 9 4.54 -6.62 -3.79
CA LEU A 9 5.25 -6.42 -5.05
C LEU A 9 6.73 -6.79 -4.86
N TYR A 10 7.29 -7.57 -5.78
CA TYR A 10 8.73 -7.80 -5.83
C TYR A 10 9.39 -6.70 -6.66
N VAL A 11 10.35 -5.98 -6.08
CA VAL A 11 11.09 -4.91 -6.76
C VAL A 11 12.57 -5.26 -6.77
N CYS A 12 13.13 -5.48 -7.96
CA CYS A 12 14.57 -5.70 -8.14
C CYS A 12 15.37 -4.44 -7.78
N PHE A 13 16.56 -4.62 -7.23
CA PHE A 13 17.51 -3.52 -7.11
C PHE A 13 18.18 -3.26 -8.47
N VAL A 14 18.50 -2.00 -8.75
CA VAL A 14 19.10 -1.61 -10.05
C VAL A 14 20.56 -2.04 -10.14
N GLU A 15 21.27 -2.12 -9.01
CA GLU A 15 22.74 -2.27 -8.97
C GLU A 15 23.21 -3.63 -8.43
N THR A 16 22.32 -4.46 -7.88
CA THR A 16 22.69 -5.74 -7.26
C THR A 16 21.73 -6.84 -7.64
N ASN A 17 22.26 -8.07 -7.73
CA ASN A 17 21.43 -9.27 -7.88
C ASN A 17 20.57 -9.44 -6.63
N GLY A 18 19.27 -9.19 -6.77
CA GLY A 18 18.31 -9.32 -5.70
C GLY A 18 17.19 -8.29 -5.78
N GLY A 19 16.31 -8.35 -4.80
CA GLY A 19 15.16 -7.47 -4.73
C GLY A 19 14.50 -7.54 -3.38
N LYS A 20 13.50 -6.68 -3.18
CA LYS A 20 12.76 -6.63 -1.94
C LYS A 20 11.26 -6.63 -2.20
N SER A 21 10.58 -7.54 -1.52
CA SER A 21 9.13 -7.56 -1.50
C SER A 21 8.59 -6.40 -0.66
N ARG A 22 7.62 -5.67 -1.21
CA ARG A 22 6.98 -4.51 -0.57
C ARG A 22 5.49 -4.73 -0.53
N SER A 23 4.91 -4.73 0.67
CA SER A 23 3.46 -4.68 0.83
C SER A 23 2.94 -3.32 0.39
N VAL A 24 1.91 -3.32 -0.44
CA VAL A 24 1.26 -2.11 -0.98
C VAL A 24 -0.24 -2.29 -1.03
N LEU A 25 -0.97 -1.17 -1.01
CA LEU A 25 -2.40 -1.10 -1.24
C LEU A 25 -2.66 -0.65 -2.68
N ILE A 26 -3.44 -1.42 -3.43
CA ILE A 26 -3.83 -1.06 -4.79
C ILE A 26 -4.86 0.07 -4.74
N ARG A 27 -4.49 1.23 -5.28
CA ARG A 27 -5.37 2.40 -5.42
C ARG A 27 -6.19 2.31 -6.70
N ARG A 28 -5.51 2.10 -7.83
CA ARG A 28 -6.11 2.08 -9.16
C ARG A 28 -5.35 1.12 -10.06
N VAL A 29 -6.10 0.40 -10.88
CA VAL A 29 -5.58 -0.45 -11.94
C VAL A 29 -6.06 0.12 -13.27
N SER A 30 -5.13 0.41 -14.18
CA SER A 30 -5.41 0.79 -15.57
C SER A 30 -4.91 -0.30 -16.52
N GLU A 31 -5.07 -0.15 -17.83
CA GLU A 31 -4.59 -1.14 -18.81
C GLU A 31 -3.08 -1.38 -18.70
N GLN A 32 -2.30 -0.31 -18.55
CA GLN A 32 -0.83 -0.39 -18.60
C GLN A 32 -0.16 -0.24 -17.23
N THR A 33 -0.82 0.38 -16.26
CA THR A 33 -0.19 0.73 -14.98
C THR A 33 -1.04 0.41 -13.77
N VAL A 34 -0.36 0.28 -12.64
CA VAL A 34 -0.95 0.11 -11.32
C VAL A 34 -0.48 1.25 -10.45
N GLU A 35 -1.43 1.94 -9.83
CA GLU A 35 -1.15 2.93 -8.79
C GLU A 35 -1.36 2.31 -7.41
N VAL A 36 -0.40 2.56 -6.52
CA VAL A 36 -0.39 1.98 -5.19
C VAL A 36 0.00 2.99 -4.11
N PHE A 37 -0.45 2.71 -2.89
CA PHE A 37 0.07 3.31 -1.67
C PHE A 37 1.01 2.32 -0.97
N LYS A 38 2.07 2.82 -0.34
CA LYS A 38 2.99 1.96 0.44
C LYS A 38 2.35 1.54 1.75
N ILE A 39 2.65 0.33 2.20
CA ILE A 39 2.28 -0.15 3.54
C ILE A 39 3.56 -0.29 4.37
N THR A 40 3.52 0.15 5.63
CA THR A 40 4.61 -0.01 6.60
C THR A 40 4.10 -0.56 7.91
N SER A 41 4.87 -1.46 8.54
CA SER A 41 4.69 -1.83 9.94
C SER A 41 5.64 -1.06 10.88
N GLN A 42 6.40 -0.10 10.33
CA GLN A 42 7.40 0.69 11.06
C GLN A 42 6.96 2.15 11.17
N TYR A 43 5.65 2.37 11.35
CA TYR A 43 5.08 3.71 11.52
C TYR A 43 5.73 4.44 12.70
N GLU A 44 6.00 3.73 13.81
CA GLU A 44 6.54 4.37 15.00
C GLU A 44 7.89 5.06 14.82
N LYS A 45 8.70 4.58 13.87
CA LYS A 45 10.02 5.14 13.54
C LYS A 45 9.96 6.37 12.63
N LYS A 46 8.77 6.81 12.21
CA LYS A 46 8.59 7.97 11.32
C LYS A 46 8.52 9.27 12.12
N SER A 47 8.97 10.38 11.51
CA SER A 47 8.85 11.70 12.12
C SER A 47 7.39 12.10 12.31
N ALA A 48 7.10 12.97 13.29
CA ALA A 48 5.75 13.44 13.55
C ALA A 48 5.09 14.06 12.31
N TYR A 49 5.85 14.85 11.54
CA TYR A 49 5.41 15.41 10.26
C TYR A 49 5.00 14.32 9.26
N ILE A 50 5.84 13.30 9.06
CA ILE A 50 5.55 12.20 8.15
C ILE A 50 4.41 11.31 8.67
N LYS A 51 4.21 11.18 9.99
CA LYS A 51 3.11 10.37 10.55
C LYS A 51 1.72 10.89 10.17
N GLN A 52 1.54 12.19 9.95
CA GLN A 52 0.23 12.81 9.66
C GLN A 52 -0.45 12.28 8.39
N GLN A 53 0.32 11.92 7.36
CA GLN A 53 -0.19 11.37 6.10
C GLN A 53 -0.59 9.89 6.19
N TYR A 54 -0.21 9.17 7.25
CA TYR A 54 -0.51 7.74 7.34
C TYR A 54 -1.93 7.49 7.85
N TYR A 55 -2.46 6.33 7.46
CA TYR A 55 -3.70 5.79 7.99
C TYR A 55 -3.43 4.40 8.61
N PRO A 56 -3.78 4.17 9.89
CA PRO A 56 -3.70 2.83 10.49
C PRO A 56 -4.73 1.91 9.86
N ILE A 57 -4.33 0.74 9.36
CA ILE A 57 -5.26 -0.28 8.90
C ILE A 57 -5.88 -0.91 10.14
N GLN A 58 -7.16 -0.63 10.39
CA GLN A 58 -7.83 -1.06 11.62
C GLN A 58 -8.04 -2.57 11.62
N ASP A 59 -8.55 -3.11 10.50
CA ASP A 59 -8.88 -4.53 10.39
C ASP A 59 -7.74 -5.32 9.73
N TRP A 60 -6.49 -5.01 10.09
CA TRP A 60 -5.29 -5.54 9.44
C TRP A 60 -5.22 -7.07 9.41
N GLN A 61 -5.72 -7.75 10.45
CA GLN A 61 -5.79 -9.22 10.49
C GLN A 61 -6.71 -9.76 9.38
N SER A 62 -7.92 -9.19 9.27
CA SER A 62 -8.88 -9.58 8.24
C SER A 62 -8.39 -9.27 6.83
N ALA A 63 -7.56 -8.24 6.69
CA ALA A 63 -6.91 -7.86 5.43
C ALA A 63 -5.69 -8.74 5.08
N GLY A 64 -5.39 -9.77 5.89
CA GLY A 64 -4.32 -10.75 5.63
C GLY A 64 -2.93 -10.32 6.12
N LEU A 65 -2.82 -9.22 6.86
CA LEU A 65 -1.55 -8.77 7.43
C LEU A 65 -1.23 -9.52 8.72
N LYS A 66 0.06 -9.78 8.95
CA LYS A 66 0.54 -10.50 10.14
C LYS A 66 0.71 -9.63 11.38
N LYS A 67 0.66 -8.30 11.23
CA LYS A 67 0.88 -7.32 12.30
C LYS A 67 0.27 -5.96 11.95
N PRO A 68 0.04 -5.08 12.95
CA PRO A 68 -0.41 -3.71 12.73
C PRO A 68 0.45 -3.01 11.67
N SER A 69 -0.23 -2.38 10.72
CA SER A 69 0.41 -1.70 9.60
C SER A 69 -0.37 -0.45 9.20
N TRP A 70 0.31 0.47 8.54
CA TRP A 70 -0.23 1.76 8.13
C TRP A 70 -0.03 1.96 6.62
N VAL A 71 -1.03 2.55 5.99
CA VAL A 71 -0.98 2.99 4.59
C VAL A 71 -0.41 4.41 4.55
N ASP A 72 0.62 4.62 3.74
CA ASP A 72 1.15 5.95 3.41
C ASP A 72 0.27 6.60 2.34
N LEU A 73 -0.57 7.58 2.72
CA LEU A 73 -1.50 8.23 1.80
C LEU A 73 -0.94 9.48 1.13
N GLY A 74 0.26 9.95 1.49
CA GLY A 74 0.80 11.19 0.91
C GLY A 74 1.60 10.97 -0.38
N ASN A 75 1.93 9.72 -0.72
CA ASN A 75 2.65 9.41 -1.96
C ASN A 75 1.96 8.31 -2.76
N ILE A 76 1.68 8.59 -4.03
CA ILE A 76 1.18 7.60 -4.99
C ILE A 76 2.35 7.12 -5.83
N TYR A 77 2.56 5.80 -5.84
CA TYR A 77 3.56 5.17 -6.69
C TYR A 77 2.87 4.49 -7.87
N ARG A 78 3.46 4.59 -9.06
CA ARG A 78 2.94 4.00 -10.28
C ARG A 78 3.95 3.00 -10.84
N PHE A 79 3.48 1.79 -11.14
CA PHE A 79 4.28 0.71 -11.71
C PHE A 79 3.70 0.28 -13.06
N PRO A 80 4.54 -0.04 -14.05
CA PRO A 80 4.07 -0.73 -15.26
C PRO A 80 3.55 -2.11 -14.88
N LYS A 81 2.49 -2.57 -15.53
CA LYS A 81 1.99 -3.94 -15.36
C LYS A 81 2.88 -4.98 -16.02
N ALA A 82 3.50 -4.61 -17.14
CA ALA A 82 4.44 -5.48 -17.83
C ALA A 82 5.59 -5.86 -16.90
N GLY A 83 5.82 -7.17 -16.72
CA GLY A 83 6.87 -7.70 -15.84
C GLY A 83 6.61 -7.53 -14.34
N LEU A 84 5.42 -7.09 -13.91
CA LEU A 84 5.13 -6.90 -12.49
C LEU A 84 4.83 -8.23 -11.80
N ASN A 85 5.76 -8.67 -10.95
CA ASN A 85 5.58 -9.84 -10.10
C ASN A 85 4.99 -9.46 -8.74
N PHE A 86 3.91 -10.14 -8.35
CA PHE A 86 3.25 -9.89 -7.07
C PHE A 86 2.70 -11.15 -6.42
N LYS A 87 2.53 -11.09 -5.10
CA LYS A 87 1.80 -12.08 -4.31
C LYS A 87 0.62 -11.42 -3.63
N GLU A 88 -0.55 -12.05 -3.69
CA GLU A 88 -1.74 -11.58 -2.98
C GLU A 88 -1.55 -11.69 -1.46
N ILE A 89 -2.02 -10.68 -0.73
CA ILE A 89 -2.05 -10.67 0.75
C ILE A 89 -3.50 -10.74 1.23
N GLY A 90 -4.38 -9.91 0.65
CA GLY A 90 -5.79 -9.86 1.02
C GLY A 90 -6.46 -8.60 0.49
N HIS A 91 -7.51 -8.16 1.17
CA HIS A 91 -8.33 -7.02 0.74
C HIS A 91 -8.73 -6.16 1.94
N LEU A 92 -8.78 -4.83 1.78
CA LEU A 92 -9.21 -3.94 2.87
C LEU A 92 -10.66 -4.21 3.26
N SER A 93 -10.96 -4.09 4.55
CA SER A 93 -12.33 -4.07 5.04
C SER A 93 -13.09 -2.85 4.51
N LYS A 94 -14.42 -2.93 4.49
CA LYS A 94 -15.25 -1.79 4.05
C LYS A 94 -15.06 -0.56 4.94
N LEU A 95 -14.82 -0.78 6.24
CA LEU A 95 -14.54 0.27 7.20
C LEU A 95 -13.26 1.02 6.82
N ASP A 96 -12.16 0.29 6.58
CA ASP A 96 -10.88 0.88 6.21
C ASP A 96 -10.96 1.61 4.86
N GLN A 97 -11.64 1.03 3.87
CA GLN A 97 -11.89 1.67 2.57
C GLN A 97 -12.60 3.02 2.74
N ASN A 98 -13.66 3.07 3.54
CA ASN A 98 -14.43 4.29 3.77
C ASN A 98 -13.60 5.36 4.47
N LYS A 99 -12.85 5.00 5.53
CA LYS A 99 -12.02 5.93 6.29
C LYS A 99 -10.86 6.50 5.45
N ILE A 100 -10.20 5.67 4.65
CA ILE A 100 -9.17 6.12 3.70
C ILE A 100 -9.76 7.08 2.68
N SER A 101 -10.94 6.78 2.12
CA SER A 101 -11.61 7.66 1.15
C SER A 101 -11.90 9.04 1.74
N VAL A 102 -12.43 9.09 2.98
CA VAL A 102 -12.68 10.36 3.69
C VAL A 102 -11.38 11.12 3.93
N LYS A 103 -10.31 10.45 4.37
CA LYS A 103 -9.02 11.10 4.61
C LYS A 103 -8.42 11.70 3.34
N LEU A 104 -8.45 10.98 2.22
CA LEU A 104 -7.96 11.48 0.94
C LEU A 104 -8.74 12.69 0.41
N ARG A 105 -10.05 12.79 0.69
CA ARG A 105 -10.86 13.96 0.30
C ARG A 105 -10.52 15.21 1.09
N LYS A 106 -10.11 15.07 2.36
CA LYS A 106 -9.74 16.19 3.24
C LYS A 106 -8.36 16.80 2.93
N GLN A 107 -7.56 16.14 2.09
CA GLN A 107 -6.23 16.61 1.69
C GLN A 107 -6.24 17.43 0.39
N LYS A 108 -7.40 17.55 -0.27
CA LYS A 108 -7.63 18.43 -1.42
C LYS A 108 -8.21 19.74 -0.93
#